data_AF-A0A7W4B0R1-F1
#
_entry.id   AF-A0A7W4B0R1-F1
#
_cell.length_a   1.000
_cell.length_b   1.000
_cell.length_c   1.000
_cell.angle_alpha   90.00
_cell.angle_beta   90.00
_cell.angle_gamma   90.00
#
_symmetry.space_group_name_H-M   'P 1'
#
loop_
_entity.id
_entity.type
_entity.pdbx_description
1 polymer ?
#
loop_
_entity_poly.entity_id
_entity_poly.type
_entity_poly.pdbx_seq_one_letter_code
_entity_poly.pdbx_strand_id
1 'polypeptide(L)'
;MANALAQLKSFTTIVADTGDIEAIKRYQPEDATTNPSLILKASQIPEYAFLIENAIEWAKNQSQNVEQQIEDAGDKLAVNIGVEILKLVPGRISTEVDARLSFDKQGSIDKAHKLIKLYQDAGIDKSRILIKLASTWEGICAAKELEQEGINCNLTLLFSFAQARACAEAGVYLISPFVGRILDWYKKDTGQDYTAQTDPGVVSVTEIYNYYKQHGYNTVVMGASFRNIGEIIELAGCDRLTIGPALLEELANTDIEISEKLVATAATHSAPAALTEAQFRWAFNEDPMAVDKLAEGIRNFAIDQGKLEVMLKTKLS
;
A
#
# COMPACT_ATOMS: atom_id res chain seq x y z
N MET A 1 -31.94 -0.42 -7.38
CA MET A 1 -31.09 0.47 -6.57
C MET A 1 -29.64 0.21 -6.98
N ALA A 2 -28.74 1.18 -6.82
CA ALA A 2 -27.31 0.93 -7.03
C ALA A 2 -26.80 0.00 -5.92
N ASN A 3 -25.93 -0.97 -6.23
CA ASN A 3 -25.32 -1.82 -5.20
C ASN A 3 -24.35 -1.02 -4.30
N ALA A 4 -23.89 -1.63 -3.21
CA ALA A 4 -23.02 -0.97 -2.24
C ALA A 4 -21.72 -0.44 -2.87
N LEU A 5 -21.09 -1.18 -3.79
CA LEU A 5 -19.89 -0.72 -4.48
C LEU A 5 -20.14 0.55 -5.30
N ALA A 6 -21.25 0.60 -6.04
CA ALA A 6 -21.61 1.76 -6.87
C ALA A 6 -21.95 2.99 -6.01
N GLN A 7 -22.60 2.81 -4.86
CA GLN A 7 -22.82 3.90 -3.91
C GLN A 7 -21.50 4.36 -3.27
N LEU A 8 -20.61 3.45 -2.89
CA LEU A 8 -19.32 3.82 -2.27
C LEU A 8 -18.46 4.71 -3.20
N LYS A 9 -18.52 4.48 -4.52
CA LYS A 9 -17.82 5.29 -5.54
C LYS A 9 -18.24 6.77 -5.54
N SER A 10 -19.40 7.15 -4.97
CA SER A 10 -19.78 8.57 -4.86
C SER A 10 -19.15 9.30 -3.69
N PHE A 11 -18.61 8.58 -2.70
CA PHE A 11 -17.98 9.16 -1.50
C PHE A 11 -16.46 8.98 -1.50
N THR A 12 -15.98 7.88 -2.08
CA THR A 12 -14.58 7.46 -1.97
C THR A 12 -14.04 6.94 -3.30
N THR A 13 -12.79 7.29 -3.61
CA THR A 13 -12.10 6.71 -4.76
C THR A 13 -11.76 5.25 -4.49
N ILE A 14 -12.24 4.35 -5.34
CA ILE A 14 -12.00 2.92 -5.20
C ILE A 14 -10.70 2.51 -5.87
N VAL A 15 -9.86 1.80 -5.11
CA VAL A 15 -8.58 1.25 -5.53
C VAL A 15 -8.63 -0.27 -5.38
N ALA A 16 -8.03 -1.02 -6.32
CA ALA A 16 -7.96 -2.47 -6.22
C ALA A 16 -6.64 -2.94 -5.60
N ASP A 17 -6.72 -3.77 -4.55
CA ASP A 17 -5.55 -4.36 -3.88
C ASP A 17 -5.23 -5.74 -4.47
N THR A 18 -4.70 -5.75 -5.69
CA THR A 18 -4.41 -6.99 -6.41
C THR A 18 -3.39 -6.81 -7.53
N GLY A 19 -2.68 -7.88 -7.85
CA GLY A 19 -1.89 -8.01 -9.07
C GLY A 19 -2.66 -8.67 -10.23
N ASP A 20 -3.93 -9.05 -10.04
CA ASP A 20 -4.76 -9.77 -11.00
C ASP A 20 -5.52 -8.80 -11.94
N ILE A 21 -5.18 -8.84 -13.24
CA ILE A 21 -5.79 -8.00 -14.28
C ILE A 21 -7.27 -8.28 -14.51
N GLU A 22 -7.77 -9.49 -14.27
CA GLU A 22 -9.19 -9.81 -14.52
C GLU A 22 -10.09 -9.15 -13.47
N ALA A 23 -9.64 -9.13 -12.21
CA ALA A 23 -10.32 -8.36 -11.16
C ALA A 23 -10.34 -6.86 -11.47
N ILE A 24 -9.24 -6.31 -11.99
CA ILE A 24 -9.14 -4.89 -12.37
C ILE A 24 -10.10 -4.56 -13.53
N LYS A 25 -10.15 -5.40 -14.58
CA LYS A 25 -11.12 -5.25 -15.68
C LYS A 25 -12.56 -5.28 -15.20
N ARG A 26 -12.87 -6.19 -14.27
CA ARG A 26 -14.24 -6.40 -13.76
C ARG A 26 -14.74 -5.20 -12.95
N TYR A 27 -13.91 -4.66 -12.05
CA TYR A 27 -14.34 -3.63 -11.09
C TYR A 27 -14.02 -2.19 -11.48
N GLN A 28 -13.14 -2.00 -12.47
CA GLN A 28 -12.75 -0.70 -13.02
C GLN A 28 -12.42 0.32 -11.91
N PRO A 29 -11.37 0.04 -11.11
CA PRO A 29 -10.92 0.95 -10.06
C PRO A 29 -10.17 2.16 -10.67
N GLU A 30 -10.01 3.22 -9.88
CA GLU A 30 -9.22 4.39 -10.29
C GLU A 30 -7.72 4.08 -10.27
N ASP A 31 -7.24 3.48 -9.18
CA ASP A 31 -5.86 3.05 -9.02
C ASP A 31 -5.79 1.55 -8.69
N ALA A 32 -4.57 1.03 -8.63
CA ALA A 32 -4.30 -0.30 -8.08
C ALA A 32 -3.10 -0.29 -7.13
N THR A 33 -3.08 -1.21 -6.17
CA THR A 33 -1.94 -1.44 -5.29
C THR A 33 -1.45 -2.87 -5.38
N THR A 34 -0.12 -3.02 -5.42
CA THR A 34 0.54 -4.30 -5.17
C THR A 34 1.41 -4.21 -3.92
N ASN A 35 1.91 -5.36 -3.49
CA ASN A 35 2.88 -5.57 -2.42
C ASN A 35 3.60 -6.90 -2.70
N PRO A 36 4.67 -7.26 -1.98
CA PRO A 36 5.44 -8.48 -2.27
C PRO A 36 4.59 -9.76 -2.27
N SER A 37 3.63 -9.88 -1.34
CA SER A 37 2.72 -11.03 -1.30
C SER A 37 1.81 -11.11 -2.54
N LEU A 38 1.30 -9.96 -3.01
CA LEU A 38 0.46 -9.88 -4.21
C LEU A 38 1.24 -10.14 -5.50
N ILE A 39 2.49 -9.68 -5.58
CA ILE A 39 3.38 -10.00 -6.71
C ILE A 39 3.69 -11.50 -6.73
N LEU A 40 4.00 -12.10 -5.57
CA LEU A 40 4.20 -13.54 -5.46
C LEU A 40 2.95 -14.31 -5.91
N LYS A 41 1.76 -13.93 -5.45
CA LYS A 41 0.50 -14.56 -5.88
C LYS A 41 0.26 -14.37 -7.38
N ALA A 42 0.47 -13.17 -7.91
CA ALA A 42 0.31 -12.87 -9.33
C ALA A 42 1.29 -13.65 -10.22
N SER A 43 2.51 -13.92 -9.72
CA SER A 43 3.50 -14.74 -10.44
C SER A 43 3.06 -16.21 -10.66
N GLN A 44 2.02 -16.66 -9.97
CA GLN A 44 1.43 -17.99 -10.12
C GLN A 44 0.29 -18.03 -11.14
N ILE A 45 -0.13 -16.88 -11.67
CA ILE A 45 -1.16 -16.76 -12.71
C ILE A 45 -0.54 -17.24 -14.04
N PRO A 46 -1.10 -18.28 -14.70
CA PRO A 46 -0.54 -18.83 -15.94
C PRO A 46 -0.38 -17.79 -17.05
N GLU A 47 -1.33 -16.85 -17.15
CA GLU A 47 -1.33 -15.76 -18.10
C GLU A 47 -0.15 -14.79 -17.92
N TYR A 48 0.52 -14.79 -16.75
CA TYR A 48 1.68 -13.94 -16.46
C TYR A 48 3.01 -14.64 -16.73
N ALA A 49 3.01 -15.89 -17.21
CA ALA A 49 4.24 -16.63 -17.50
C ALA A 49 5.20 -15.84 -18.42
N PHE A 50 4.66 -15.17 -19.44
CA PHE A 50 5.46 -14.35 -20.37
C PHE A 50 6.13 -13.14 -19.68
N LEU A 51 5.50 -12.57 -18.65
CA LEU A 51 6.10 -11.45 -17.89
C LEU A 51 7.32 -11.91 -17.09
N ILE A 52 7.27 -13.15 -16.57
CA ILE A 52 8.37 -13.78 -15.83
C ILE A 52 9.52 -14.11 -16.77
N GLU A 53 9.22 -14.71 -17.93
CA GLU A 53 10.21 -15.01 -18.96
C GLU A 53 10.92 -13.73 -19.44
N ASN A 54 10.15 -12.67 -19.72
CA ASN A 54 10.69 -11.37 -20.09
C ASN A 54 11.58 -10.77 -18.99
N ALA A 55 11.17 -10.86 -17.73
CA ALA A 55 11.95 -10.34 -16.61
C ALA A 55 13.29 -11.08 -16.45
N ILE A 56 13.27 -12.40 -16.61
CA ILE A 56 14.47 -13.25 -16.55
C ILE A 56 15.41 -12.95 -17.72
N GLU A 57 14.89 -12.87 -18.94
CA GLU A 57 15.70 -12.54 -20.13
C GLU A 57 16.33 -11.15 -19.99
N TRP A 58 15.55 -10.17 -19.53
CA TRP A 58 16.05 -8.82 -19.26
C TRP A 58 17.18 -8.84 -18.23
N ALA A 59 17.02 -9.56 -17.12
CA ALA A 59 18.00 -9.65 -16.04
C ALA A 59 19.31 -10.32 -16.48
N LYS A 60 19.24 -11.39 -17.29
CA LYS A 60 20.43 -12.07 -17.87
C LYS A 60 21.29 -11.11 -18.71
N ASN A 61 20.68 -10.08 -19.29
CA ASN A 61 21.37 -9.05 -20.07
C ASN A 61 21.97 -7.92 -19.22
N GLN A 62 21.65 -7.81 -17.92
CA GLN A 62 22.17 -6.75 -17.05
C GLN A 62 23.47 -7.15 -16.33
N SER A 63 23.62 -8.42 -15.97
CA SER A 63 24.72 -8.91 -15.15
C SER A 63 25.07 -10.35 -15.47
N GLN A 64 26.30 -10.78 -15.15
CA GLN A 64 26.72 -12.19 -15.15
C GLN A 64 26.65 -12.82 -13.75
N ASN A 65 26.38 -12.02 -12.71
CA ASN A 65 26.21 -12.52 -11.34
C ASN A 65 24.77 -13.02 -11.14
N VAL A 66 24.62 -14.27 -10.71
CA VAL A 66 23.31 -14.94 -10.58
C VAL A 66 22.45 -14.28 -9.50
N GLU A 67 23.04 -13.88 -8.38
CA GLU A 67 22.32 -13.21 -7.30
C GLU A 67 21.72 -11.86 -7.77
N GLN A 68 22.51 -11.08 -8.51
CA GLN A 68 22.05 -9.83 -9.12
C GLN A 68 20.96 -10.09 -10.16
N GLN A 69 21.09 -11.12 -11.00
CA GLN A 69 20.05 -11.50 -11.96
C GLN A 69 18.73 -11.86 -11.29
N ILE A 70 18.76 -12.52 -10.13
CA ILE A 70 17.55 -12.86 -9.37
C ILE A 70 16.87 -11.57 -8.86
N GLU A 71 17.65 -10.66 -8.27
CA GLU A 71 17.13 -9.38 -7.79
C GLU A 71 16.55 -8.53 -8.94
N ASP A 72 17.30 -8.41 -10.03
CA ASP A 72 16.92 -7.69 -11.24
C ASP A 72 15.65 -8.27 -11.87
N ALA A 73 15.53 -9.60 -11.94
CA ALA A 73 14.33 -10.26 -12.43
C ALA A 73 13.12 -10.01 -11.51
N GLY A 74 13.33 -9.98 -10.20
CA GLY A 74 12.28 -9.65 -9.23
C GLY A 74 11.75 -8.22 -9.41
N ASP A 75 12.65 -7.25 -9.46
CA ASP A 75 12.30 -5.84 -9.71
C ASP A 75 11.58 -5.69 -11.06
N LYS A 76 12.13 -6.31 -12.11
CA LYS A 76 11.56 -6.23 -13.46
C LYS A 76 10.19 -6.90 -13.55
N LEU A 77 9.97 -8.03 -12.86
CA LEU A 77 8.67 -8.69 -12.80
C LEU A 77 7.62 -7.80 -12.12
N ALA A 78 7.96 -7.18 -10.98
CA ALA A 78 7.04 -6.27 -10.29
C ALA A 78 6.63 -5.09 -11.19
N VAL A 79 7.59 -4.50 -11.90
CA VAL A 79 7.34 -3.43 -12.88
C VAL A 79 6.52 -3.93 -14.07
N ASN A 80 6.84 -5.10 -14.62
CA ASN A 80 6.12 -5.69 -15.75
C ASN A 80 4.63 -5.91 -15.41
N ILE A 81 4.34 -6.42 -14.20
CA ILE A 81 2.96 -6.55 -13.71
C ILE A 81 2.30 -5.17 -13.57
N GLY A 82 3.01 -4.19 -12.99
CA GLY A 82 2.49 -2.83 -12.86
C GLY A 82 2.17 -2.16 -14.21
N VAL A 83 2.99 -2.40 -15.23
CA VAL A 83 2.76 -1.93 -16.61
C VAL A 83 1.48 -2.53 -17.19
N GLU A 84 1.22 -3.83 -17.01
CA GLU A 84 -0.04 -4.45 -17.46
C GLU A 84 -1.25 -3.86 -16.75
N ILE A 85 -1.14 -3.59 -15.45
CA ILE A 85 -2.21 -2.97 -14.65
C ILE A 85 -2.49 -1.55 -15.12
N LEU A 86 -1.46 -0.75 -15.41
CA LEU A 86 -1.60 0.64 -15.86
C LEU A 86 -2.31 0.80 -17.22
N LYS A 87 -2.39 -0.26 -18.03
CA LYS A 87 -3.20 -0.27 -19.26
C LYS A 87 -4.71 -0.31 -18.96
N LEU A 88 -5.09 -0.71 -17.75
CA LEU A 88 -6.47 -0.98 -17.35
C LEU A 88 -7.03 0.03 -16.35
N VAL A 89 -6.15 0.72 -15.61
CA VAL A 89 -6.55 1.78 -14.66
C VAL A 89 -6.21 3.17 -15.21
N PRO A 90 -7.06 4.19 -15.00
CA PRO A 90 -6.76 5.56 -15.40
C PRO A 90 -5.75 6.25 -14.48
N GLY A 91 -5.77 5.90 -13.19
CA GLY A 91 -4.92 6.45 -12.14
C GLY A 91 -3.58 5.73 -12.03
N ARG A 92 -3.18 5.39 -10.81
CA ARG A 92 -1.81 5.01 -10.46
C ARG A 92 -1.64 3.53 -10.13
N ILE A 93 -0.39 3.07 -10.11
CA ILE A 93 0.02 1.79 -9.54
C ILE A 93 0.96 2.02 -8.35
N SER A 94 0.68 1.40 -7.20
CA SER A 94 1.68 1.30 -6.12
C SER A 94 2.57 0.08 -6.31
N THR A 95 3.89 0.25 -6.31
CA THR A 95 4.89 -0.82 -6.35
C THR A 95 5.81 -0.71 -5.15
N GLU A 96 5.94 -1.79 -4.39
CA GLU A 96 6.65 -1.79 -3.11
C GLU A 96 8.13 -2.12 -3.27
N VAL A 97 8.97 -1.36 -2.57
CA VAL A 97 10.41 -1.67 -2.45
C VAL A 97 10.60 -2.97 -1.67
N ASP A 98 11.78 -3.58 -1.80
CA ASP A 98 12.12 -4.75 -1.00
C ASP A 98 12.02 -4.45 0.50
N ALA A 99 11.16 -5.19 1.21
CA ALA A 99 10.92 -5.00 2.63
C ALA A 99 12.18 -5.21 3.49
N ARG A 100 13.20 -5.94 3.00
CA ARG A 100 14.49 -6.09 3.70
C ARG A 100 15.23 -4.76 3.87
N LEU A 101 14.90 -3.75 3.05
CA LEU A 101 15.47 -2.41 3.09
C LEU A 101 14.71 -1.46 4.03
N SER A 102 13.67 -1.92 4.74
CA SER A 102 12.80 -1.05 5.55
C SER A 102 13.51 -0.26 6.65
N PHE A 103 14.72 -0.65 7.05
CA PHE A 103 15.54 0.05 8.05
C PHE A 103 16.84 0.63 7.45
N ASP A 104 16.96 0.63 6.12
CA ASP A 104 18.03 1.26 5.37
C ASP A 104 17.45 2.37 4.49
N LYS A 105 17.62 3.61 4.96
CA LYS A 105 17.11 4.79 4.25
C LYS A 105 17.74 4.89 2.85
N GLN A 106 19.05 4.76 2.72
CA GLN A 106 19.72 4.95 1.43
C GLN A 106 19.38 3.80 0.48
N GLY A 107 19.41 2.56 0.96
CA GLY A 107 19.00 1.40 0.17
C GLY A 107 17.55 1.51 -0.33
N SER A 108 16.65 2.05 0.50
CA SER A 108 15.26 2.33 0.10
C SER A 108 15.15 3.37 -1.02
N ILE A 109 15.93 4.46 -0.94
CA ILE A 109 15.97 5.50 -1.99
C ILE A 109 16.54 4.93 -3.29
N ASP A 110 17.67 4.22 -3.22
CA ASP A 110 18.33 3.64 -4.39
C ASP A 110 17.40 2.64 -5.11
N LYS A 111 16.69 1.81 -4.33
CA LYS A 111 15.69 0.87 -4.86
C LYS A 111 14.51 1.60 -5.50
N ALA A 112 14.01 2.67 -4.87
CA ALA A 112 12.94 3.49 -5.44
C ALA A 112 13.34 4.10 -6.80
N HIS A 113 14.54 4.65 -6.90
CA HIS A 113 15.09 5.18 -8.16
C HIS A 113 15.20 4.10 -9.23
N LYS A 114 15.70 2.91 -8.87
CA LYS A 114 15.78 1.77 -9.79
C LYS A 114 14.40 1.40 -10.34
N LEU A 115 13.39 1.28 -9.49
CA LEU A 115 12.02 0.96 -9.92
C LEU A 115 11.43 2.05 -10.83
N ILE A 116 11.61 3.32 -10.50
CA ILE A 116 11.18 4.44 -11.37
C ILE A 116 11.87 4.39 -12.72
N LYS A 117 13.18 4.11 -12.76
CA LYS A 117 13.93 3.96 -14.01
C LYS A 117 13.38 2.84 -14.87
N LEU A 118 13.06 1.69 -14.27
CA LEU A 118 12.47 0.55 -14.99
C LEU A 118 11.09 0.89 -15.58
N TYR A 119 10.27 1.66 -14.88
CA TYR A 119 8.99 2.17 -15.40
C TYR A 119 9.20 3.14 -16.57
N GLN A 120 10.14 4.08 -16.45
CA GLN A 120 10.46 5.03 -17.51
C GLN A 120 10.98 4.32 -18.77
N ASP A 121 11.80 3.28 -18.61
CA ASP A 121 12.28 2.45 -19.73
C ASP A 121 11.15 1.67 -20.42
N ALA A 122 10.06 1.41 -19.70
CA ALA A 122 8.83 0.84 -20.25
C ALA A 122 7.88 1.91 -20.83
N GLY A 123 8.29 3.18 -20.89
CA GLY A 123 7.50 4.29 -21.41
C GLY A 123 6.43 4.82 -20.45
N ILE A 124 6.53 4.51 -19.15
CA ILE A 124 5.59 4.97 -18.13
C ILE A 124 6.16 6.20 -17.40
N ASP A 125 5.38 7.28 -17.38
CA ASP A 125 5.72 8.47 -16.60
C ASP A 125 5.60 8.21 -15.10
N LYS A 126 6.54 8.75 -14.31
CA LYS A 126 6.55 8.57 -12.84
C LYS A 126 5.29 9.12 -12.17
N SER A 127 4.54 10.03 -12.80
CA SER A 127 3.24 10.52 -12.30
C SER A 127 2.16 9.43 -12.21
N ARG A 128 2.35 8.28 -12.90
CA ARG A 128 1.47 7.11 -12.81
C ARG A 128 1.89 6.13 -11.71
N ILE A 129 2.99 6.39 -11.01
CA ILE A 129 3.59 5.46 -10.05
C ILE A 129 3.48 6.03 -8.63
N LEU A 130 3.30 5.14 -7.67
CA LEU A 130 3.57 5.39 -6.25
C LEU A 130 4.61 4.37 -5.78
N ILE A 131 5.76 4.82 -5.31
CA ILE A 131 6.73 3.92 -4.67
C ILE A 131 6.24 3.64 -3.25
N LYS A 132 6.06 2.37 -2.93
CA LYS A 132 5.51 1.96 -1.65
C LYS A 132 6.63 1.55 -0.70
N LEU A 133 6.62 2.11 0.51
CA LEU A 133 7.62 1.86 1.55
C LEU A 133 6.94 1.58 2.89
N ALA A 134 7.51 0.68 3.69
CA ALA A 134 7.07 0.49 5.06
C ALA A 134 7.27 1.78 5.89
N SER A 135 6.29 2.14 6.70
CA SER A 135 6.29 3.37 7.50
C SER A 135 7.15 3.25 8.77
N THR A 136 8.39 2.77 8.62
CA THR A 136 9.45 2.93 9.63
C THR A 136 9.93 4.39 9.64
N TRP A 137 10.73 4.79 10.63
CA TRP A 137 11.33 6.12 10.61
C TRP A 137 12.19 6.33 9.37
N GLU A 138 13.00 5.34 9.03
CA GLU A 138 13.90 5.33 7.89
C GLU A 138 13.13 5.39 6.56
N GLY A 139 12.03 4.64 6.44
CA GLY A 139 11.14 4.67 5.27
C GLY A 139 10.43 6.01 5.09
N ILE A 140 9.98 6.64 6.19
CA ILE A 140 9.39 7.99 6.15
C ILE A 140 10.44 9.04 5.73
N CYS A 141 11.67 8.93 6.25
CA CYS A 141 12.77 9.81 5.85
C CYS A 141 13.17 9.61 4.39
N ALA A 142 13.18 8.38 3.88
CA ALA A 142 13.41 8.08 2.48
C ALA A 142 12.31 8.69 1.59
N ALA A 143 11.04 8.49 1.96
CA ALA A 143 9.92 9.06 1.21
C ALA A 143 9.96 10.59 1.16
N LYS A 144 10.35 11.25 2.25
CA LYS A 144 10.51 12.71 2.28
C LYS A 144 11.48 13.22 1.21
N GLU A 145 12.60 12.52 1.00
CA GLU A 145 13.59 12.90 -0.03
C GLU A 145 13.09 12.56 -1.43
N LEU A 146 12.48 11.40 -1.61
CA LEU A 146 11.87 10.99 -2.89
C LEU A 146 10.79 11.99 -3.36
N GLU A 147 9.94 12.49 -2.45
CA GLU A 147 8.90 13.49 -2.77
C GLU A 147 9.51 14.83 -3.20
N GLN A 148 10.63 15.25 -2.60
CA GLN A 148 11.36 16.47 -3.02
C GLN A 148 11.94 16.34 -4.43
N GLU A 149 12.20 15.12 -4.89
CA GLU A 149 12.61 14.79 -6.25
C GLU A 149 11.43 14.53 -7.21
N GLY A 150 10.20 14.68 -6.70
CA GLY A 150 8.95 14.43 -7.43
C GLY A 150 8.70 12.96 -7.73
N ILE A 151 9.12 12.05 -6.84
CA ILE A 151 8.75 10.64 -6.84
C ILE A 151 7.72 10.43 -5.73
N ASN A 152 6.46 10.30 -6.14
CA ASN A 152 5.35 10.16 -5.21
C ASN A 152 5.39 8.82 -4.50
N CYS A 153 5.16 8.82 -3.19
CA CYS A 153 5.27 7.66 -2.32
C CYS A 153 3.94 7.24 -1.71
N ASN A 154 3.83 5.94 -1.42
CA ASN A 154 2.75 5.33 -0.64
C ASN A 154 3.34 4.71 0.64
N LEU A 155 3.06 5.31 1.79
CA LEU A 155 3.60 4.86 3.07
C LEU A 155 2.66 3.82 3.68
N THR A 156 3.10 2.56 3.69
CA THR A 156 2.30 1.37 4.07
C THR A 156 2.71 0.83 5.43
N LEU A 157 2.04 -0.23 5.91
CA LEU A 157 2.27 -0.81 7.24
C LEU A 157 2.18 0.26 8.35
N LEU A 158 1.21 1.15 8.19
CA LEU A 158 0.95 2.24 9.11
C LEU A 158 -0.13 1.79 10.09
N PHE A 159 0.23 1.73 11.37
CA PHE A 159 -0.60 1.21 12.45
C PHE A 159 -0.82 2.23 13.57
N SER A 160 0.24 2.95 13.96
CA SER A 160 0.19 3.94 15.04
C SER A 160 -0.10 5.35 14.53
N PHE A 161 -0.64 6.17 15.42
CA PHE A 161 -0.78 7.60 15.18
C PHE A 161 0.57 8.32 14.99
N ALA A 162 1.65 7.84 15.65
CA ALA A 162 2.99 8.39 15.49
C ALA A 162 3.48 8.29 14.04
N GLN A 163 3.23 7.15 13.38
CA GLN A 163 3.51 6.97 11.95
C GLN A 163 2.65 7.91 11.10
N ALA A 164 1.35 7.98 11.37
CA ALA A 164 0.45 8.89 10.65
C ALA A 164 0.94 10.33 10.69
N ARG A 165 1.26 10.85 11.88
CA ARG A 165 1.74 12.23 12.04
C ARG A 165 3.07 12.46 11.32
N ALA A 166 4.04 11.56 11.49
CA ALA A 166 5.35 11.69 10.84
C ALA A 166 5.25 11.66 9.30
N CYS A 167 4.38 10.83 8.73
CA CYS A 167 4.11 10.81 7.29
C CYS A 167 3.53 12.15 6.79
N ALA A 168 2.57 12.73 7.51
CA ALA A 168 1.97 14.02 7.18
C ALA A 168 3.03 15.14 7.19
N GLU A 169 3.86 15.18 8.23
CA GLU A 169 4.94 16.16 8.39
C GLU A 169 6.06 15.99 7.35
N ALA A 170 6.26 14.77 6.85
CA ALA A 170 7.17 14.47 5.75
C ALA A 170 6.65 14.90 4.37
N GLY A 171 5.34 15.23 4.26
CA GLY A 171 4.73 15.69 3.01
C GLY A 171 4.59 14.59 1.97
N VAL A 172 4.40 13.33 2.41
CA VAL A 172 4.25 12.20 1.48
C VAL A 172 2.93 12.29 0.72
N TYR A 173 2.89 11.76 -0.51
CA TYR A 173 1.72 11.84 -1.37
C TYR A 173 0.52 11.08 -0.80
N LEU A 174 0.74 9.85 -0.33
CA LEU A 174 -0.32 8.98 0.17
C LEU A 174 0.16 8.11 1.35
N ILE A 175 -0.75 7.83 2.28
CA ILE A 175 -0.56 6.82 3.32
C ILE A 175 -1.58 5.68 3.18
N SER A 176 -1.16 4.47 3.54
CA SER A 176 -1.99 3.27 3.63
C SER A 176 -2.11 2.80 5.08
N PRO A 177 -2.94 3.44 5.93
CA PRO A 177 -3.25 2.95 7.27
C PRO A 177 -4.05 1.64 7.21
N PHE A 178 -3.62 0.64 7.99
CA PHE A 178 -4.21 -0.70 7.94
C PHE A 178 -5.39 -0.82 8.90
N VAL A 179 -6.42 -1.55 8.48
CA VAL A 179 -7.64 -1.77 9.28
C VAL A 179 -7.65 -3.19 9.86
N GLY A 180 -7.86 -4.19 9.02
CA GLY A 180 -8.10 -5.57 9.46
C GLY A 180 -6.93 -6.24 10.17
N ARG A 181 -5.67 -5.83 9.93
CA ARG A 181 -4.54 -6.34 10.75
C ARG A 181 -4.56 -5.81 12.18
N ILE A 182 -5.14 -4.62 12.40
CA ILE A 182 -5.38 -4.09 13.75
C ILE A 182 -6.46 -4.95 14.41
N LEU A 183 -7.58 -5.20 13.72
CA LEU A 183 -8.62 -6.11 14.20
C LEU A 183 -8.06 -7.49 14.60
N ASP A 184 -7.22 -8.10 13.75
CA ASP A 184 -6.60 -9.40 14.04
C ASP A 184 -5.80 -9.40 15.35
N TRP A 185 -5.03 -8.34 15.62
CA TRP A 185 -4.23 -8.22 16.84
C TRP A 185 -5.15 -8.14 18.07
N TYR A 186 -6.14 -7.24 18.03
CA TYR A 186 -7.06 -7.02 19.13
C TYR A 186 -7.93 -8.24 19.42
N LYS A 187 -8.43 -8.94 18.39
CA LYS A 187 -9.16 -10.21 18.58
C LYS A 187 -8.30 -11.26 19.29
N LYS A 188 -7.03 -11.37 18.90
CA LYS A 188 -6.09 -12.33 19.49
C LYS A 188 -5.74 -11.98 20.95
N ASP A 189 -5.51 -10.71 21.22
CA ASP A 189 -5.08 -10.22 22.54
C ASP A 189 -6.24 -10.20 23.56
N THR A 190 -7.39 -9.66 23.15
CA THR A 190 -8.54 -9.44 24.04
C THR A 190 -9.53 -10.61 24.07
N GLY A 191 -9.56 -11.45 23.03
CA GLY A 191 -10.57 -12.50 22.85
C GLY A 191 -11.98 -11.99 22.56
N GLN A 192 -12.15 -10.70 22.24
CA GLN A 192 -13.45 -10.07 22.01
C GLN A 192 -13.83 -10.03 20.52
N ASP A 193 -15.14 -9.97 20.26
CA ASP A 193 -15.68 -9.63 18.94
C ASP A 193 -15.99 -8.13 18.86
N TYR A 194 -15.86 -7.60 17.64
CA TYR A 194 -16.02 -6.18 17.34
C TYR A 194 -17.11 -6.00 16.29
N THR A 195 -17.96 -5.01 16.49
CA THR A 195 -18.86 -4.50 15.44
C THR A 195 -18.06 -3.64 14.46
N ALA A 196 -18.62 -3.36 13.27
CA ALA A 196 -17.95 -2.49 12.30
C ALA A 196 -17.63 -1.10 12.87
N GLN A 197 -18.49 -0.54 13.72
CA GLN A 197 -18.30 0.78 14.34
C GLN A 197 -17.27 0.78 15.47
N THR A 198 -17.12 -0.35 16.16
CA THR A 198 -16.16 -0.50 17.27
C THR A 198 -14.85 -1.14 16.83
N ASP A 199 -14.69 -1.42 15.53
CA ASP A 199 -13.49 -2.04 14.99
C ASP A 199 -12.27 -1.13 15.24
N PRO A 200 -11.21 -1.62 15.91
CA PRO A 200 -10.07 -0.78 16.28
C PRO A 200 -9.29 -0.27 15.05
N GLY A 201 -9.35 -0.98 13.92
CA GLY A 201 -8.78 -0.52 12.66
C GLY A 201 -9.59 0.61 12.03
N VAL A 202 -10.93 0.52 12.07
CA VAL A 202 -11.82 1.60 11.61
C VAL A 202 -11.62 2.85 12.46
N VAL A 203 -11.53 2.69 13.79
CA VAL A 203 -11.23 3.79 14.72
C VAL A 203 -9.90 4.44 14.36
N SER A 204 -8.84 3.65 14.17
CA SER A 204 -7.51 4.16 13.79
C SER A 204 -7.55 5.01 12.50
N VAL A 205 -8.15 4.50 11.41
CA VAL A 205 -8.25 5.26 10.16
C VAL A 205 -9.10 6.53 10.32
N THR A 206 -10.18 6.46 11.09
CA THR A 206 -11.05 7.60 11.37
C THR A 206 -10.30 8.72 12.09
N GLU A 207 -9.52 8.39 13.13
CA GLU A 207 -8.68 9.34 13.86
C GLU A 207 -7.61 9.97 12.97
N ILE A 208 -6.95 9.16 12.14
CA ILE A 208 -5.93 9.62 11.18
C ILE A 208 -6.56 10.57 10.16
N TYR A 209 -7.67 10.18 9.54
CA TYR A 209 -8.38 11.01 8.56
C TYR A 209 -8.75 12.37 9.18
N ASN A 210 -9.38 12.35 10.36
CA ASN A 210 -9.78 13.56 11.06
C ASN A 210 -8.59 14.46 11.37
N TYR A 211 -7.49 13.91 11.87
CA TYR A 211 -6.27 14.67 12.13
C TYR A 211 -5.71 15.32 10.86
N TYR A 212 -5.70 14.58 9.74
CA TYR A 212 -5.20 15.07 8.46
C TYR A 212 -6.04 16.25 7.95
N LYS A 213 -7.37 16.10 7.94
CA LYS A 213 -8.28 17.16 7.47
C LYS A 213 -8.27 18.37 8.41
N GLN A 214 -8.24 18.15 9.71
CA GLN A 214 -8.21 19.23 10.71
C GLN A 214 -6.93 20.08 10.62
N HIS A 215 -5.81 19.55 10.14
CA HIS A 215 -4.56 20.32 10.02
C HIS A 215 -4.23 20.72 8.57
N GLY A 216 -5.14 20.46 7.63
CA GLY A 216 -4.95 20.81 6.22
C GLY A 216 -3.80 20.07 5.53
N TYR A 217 -3.48 18.85 5.96
CA TYR A 217 -2.48 18.03 5.29
C TYR A 217 -3.03 17.51 3.95
N ASN A 218 -2.22 17.63 2.90
CA ASN A 218 -2.58 17.23 1.54
C ASN A 218 -2.33 15.75 1.24
N THR A 219 -1.66 15.03 2.14
CA THR A 219 -1.41 13.59 2.01
C THR A 219 -2.75 12.86 1.92
N VAL A 220 -2.90 12.03 0.89
CA VAL A 220 -4.09 11.22 0.66
C VAL A 220 -4.18 10.11 1.70
N VAL A 221 -5.33 9.98 2.36
CA VAL A 221 -5.61 8.89 3.30
C VAL A 221 -6.27 7.73 2.57
N MET A 222 -5.57 6.60 2.43
CA MET A 222 -6.09 5.40 1.78
C MET A 222 -6.22 4.22 2.74
N GLY A 223 -7.42 3.98 3.28
CA GLY A 223 -7.63 2.81 4.14
C GLY A 223 -7.30 1.49 3.41
N ALA A 224 -6.62 0.58 4.08
CA ALA A 224 -6.12 -0.67 3.50
C ALA A 224 -6.29 -1.89 4.43
N SER A 225 -6.15 -3.09 3.86
CA SER A 225 -6.15 -4.37 4.57
C SER A 225 -7.47 -4.72 5.29
N PHE A 226 -8.58 -4.79 4.57
CA PHE A 226 -9.89 -5.13 5.14
C PHE A 226 -10.08 -6.64 5.41
N ARG A 227 -10.96 -6.99 6.36
CA ARG A 227 -11.45 -8.37 6.61
C ARG A 227 -12.89 -8.57 6.16
N ASN A 228 -13.71 -7.51 6.18
CA ASN A 228 -15.14 -7.60 5.87
C ASN A 228 -15.64 -6.27 5.28
N ILE A 229 -16.79 -6.29 4.62
CA ILE A 229 -17.37 -5.09 4.00
C ILE A 229 -17.84 -4.06 5.03
N GLY A 230 -18.14 -4.47 6.27
CA GLY A 230 -18.55 -3.56 7.35
C GLY A 230 -17.47 -2.51 7.66
N GLU A 231 -16.21 -2.93 7.74
CA GLU A 231 -15.06 -2.03 7.91
C GLU A 231 -14.97 -0.99 6.78
N ILE A 232 -15.21 -1.43 5.53
CA ILE A 232 -15.13 -0.56 4.35
C ILE A 232 -16.27 0.47 4.38
N ILE A 233 -17.48 0.02 4.70
CA ILE A 233 -18.68 0.86 4.75
C ILE A 233 -18.56 1.92 5.84
N GLU A 234 -18.01 1.56 7.01
CA GLU A 234 -17.78 2.52 8.09
C GLU A 234 -16.71 3.58 7.76
N LEU A 235 -15.94 3.39 6.70
CA LEU A 235 -14.95 4.35 6.19
C LEU A 235 -15.39 5.04 4.89
N ALA A 236 -16.67 4.95 4.50
CA ALA A 236 -17.21 5.70 3.37
C ALA A 236 -16.99 7.22 3.56
N GLY A 237 -16.36 7.88 2.58
CA GLY A 237 -15.91 9.28 2.68
C GLY A 237 -14.40 9.45 2.95
N CYS A 238 -13.68 8.35 3.23
CA CYS A 238 -12.21 8.35 3.16
C CYS A 238 -11.75 8.74 1.75
N ASP A 239 -10.57 9.34 1.59
CA ASP A 239 -10.12 9.84 0.29
C ASP A 239 -10.05 8.70 -0.75
N ARG A 240 -9.46 7.58 -0.33
CA ARG A 240 -9.37 6.34 -1.10
C ARG A 240 -9.56 5.13 -0.19
N LEU A 241 -9.99 4.00 -0.75
CA LEU A 241 -9.95 2.69 -0.08
C LEU A 241 -9.41 1.67 -1.07
N THR A 242 -8.35 0.95 -0.67
CA THR A 242 -7.79 -0.15 -1.48
C THR A 242 -8.33 -1.48 -1.01
N ILE A 243 -9.08 -2.15 -1.88
CA ILE A 243 -9.96 -3.26 -1.52
C ILE A 243 -9.58 -4.51 -2.33
N GLY A 244 -9.45 -5.64 -1.65
CA GLY A 244 -9.16 -6.93 -2.29
C GLY A 244 -10.34 -7.43 -3.14
N PRO A 245 -10.10 -8.24 -4.20
CA PRO A 245 -11.14 -8.65 -5.15
C PRO A 245 -12.36 -9.34 -4.54
N ALA A 246 -12.18 -10.12 -3.47
CA ALA A 246 -13.27 -10.81 -2.79
C ALA A 246 -14.25 -9.84 -2.13
N LEU A 247 -13.74 -8.78 -1.48
CA LEU A 247 -14.59 -7.77 -0.83
C LEU A 247 -15.19 -6.80 -1.86
N LEU A 248 -14.51 -6.55 -2.99
CA LEU A 248 -15.11 -5.86 -4.13
C LEU A 248 -16.30 -6.64 -4.70
N GLU A 249 -16.18 -7.97 -4.82
CA GLU A 249 -17.27 -8.83 -5.25
C GLU A 249 -18.45 -8.79 -4.27
N GLU A 250 -18.16 -8.90 -2.97
CA GLU A 250 -19.17 -8.85 -1.93
C GLU A 250 -19.91 -7.50 -1.93
N LEU A 251 -19.20 -6.37 -2.04
CA LEU A 251 -19.81 -5.05 -2.18
C LEU A 251 -20.65 -4.91 -3.46
N ALA A 252 -20.21 -5.50 -4.57
CA ALA A 252 -20.96 -5.48 -5.83
C ALA A 252 -22.24 -6.32 -5.78
N ASN A 253 -22.30 -7.32 -4.89
CA ASN A 253 -23.44 -8.21 -4.70
C ASN A 253 -24.31 -7.85 -3.48
N THR A 254 -24.00 -6.73 -2.80
CA THR A 254 -24.73 -6.29 -1.61
C THR A 254 -25.63 -5.11 -1.93
N ASP A 255 -26.93 -5.28 -1.66
CA ASP A 255 -27.96 -4.25 -1.84
C ASP A 255 -28.36 -3.63 -0.49
N ILE A 256 -27.50 -2.75 0.02
CA ILE A 256 -27.77 -1.93 1.23
C ILE A 256 -27.57 -0.45 0.89
N GLU A 257 -28.20 0.43 1.68
CA GLU A 257 -27.96 1.87 1.59
C GLU A 257 -26.64 2.23 2.28
N ILE A 258 -25.78 2.98 1.59
CA ILE A 258 -24.50 3.47 2.10
C ILE A 258 -24.63 4.97 2.38
N SER A 259 -24.38 5.36 3.63
CA SER A 259 -24.24 6.76 4.04
C SER A 259 -22.77 7.13 4.15
N GLU A 260 -22.41 8.35 3.78
CA GLU A 260 -21.09 8.92 4.08
C GLU A 260 -20.83 8.96 5.59
N LYS A 261 -19.64 8.53 6.02
CA LYS A 261 -19.24 8.40 7.43
C LYS A 261 -18.11 9.37 7.81
N LEU A 262 -17.14 9.53 6.92
CA LEU A 262 -16.01 10.43 7.10
C LEU A 262 -16.25 11.70 6.28
N VAL A 263 -16.42 12.83 6.97
CA VAL A 263 -16.65 14.13 6.35
C VAL A 263 -15.60 15.10 6.86
N ALA A 264 -14.89 15.77 5.94
CA ALA A 264 -13.89 16.75 6.30
C ALA A 264 -14.51 17.93 7.08
N THR A 265 -13.91 18.30 8.21
CA THR A 265 -14.35 19.46 8.99
C THR A 265 -13.97 20.77 8.29
N ALA A 266 -14.84 21.78 8.34
CA ALA A 266 -14.60 23.08 7.68
C ALA A 266 -13.49 23.93 8.33
N ALA A 267 -13.14 23.67 9.60
CA ALA A 267 -12.13 24.43 10.33
C ALA A 267 -10.78 23.71 10.30
N THR A 268 -9.73 24.44 9.90
CA THR A 268 -8.34 23.98 9.96
C THR A 268 -7.60 24.61 11.13
N HIS A 269 -6.87 23.81 11.90
CA HIS A 269 -5.96 24.21 12.96
C HIS A 269 -4.52 24.30 12.43
N SER A 270 -3.68 25.11 13.08
CA SER A 270 -2.26 25.16 12.76
C SER A 270 -1.59 23.82 13.07
N ALA A 271 -0.79 23.31 12.13
CA ALA A 271 0.03 22.12 12.36
C ALA A 271 0.96 22.33 13.58
N PRO A 272 1.12 21.31 14.45
CA PRO A 272 2.09 21.36 15.54
C PRO A 272 3.53 21.33 15.01
N ALA A 273 4.51 21.56 15.88
CA ALA A 273 5.91 21.36 15.54
C ALA A 273 6.16 19.90 15.12
N ALA A 274 7.02 19.69 14.12
CA ALA A 274 7.34 18.35 13.61
C ALA A 274 7.93 17.44 14.69
N LEU A 275 7.59 16.16 14.65
CA LEU A 275 8.17 15.14 15.52
C LEU A 275 9.68 15.02 15.27
N THR A 276 10.44 15.01 16.36
CA THR A 276 11.81 14.49 16.33
C THR A 276 11.79 12.97 16.26
N GLU A 277 12.89 12.37 15.80
CA GLU A 277 13.04 10.91 15.79
C GLU A 277 12.79 10.29 17.18
N ALA A 278 13.31 10.93 18.24
CA ALA A 278 13.14 10.44 19.61
C ALA A 278 11.65 10.45 20.02
N GLN A 279 10.90 11.50 19.68
CA GLN A 279 9.46 11.57 19.96
C GLN A 279 8.68 10.56 19.14
N PHE A 280 9.01 10.38 17.86
CA PHE A 280 8.41 9.36 17.02
C PHE A 280 8.63 7.96 17.61
N ARG A 281 9.89 7.61 17.89
CA ARG A 281 10.23 6.29 18.43
C ARG A 281 9.55 6.05 19.78
N TRP A 282 9.53 7.04 20.67
CA TRP A 282 8.81 6.92 21.94
C TRP A 282 7.32 6.68 21.73
N ALA A 283 6.63 7.55 20.98
CA ALA A 283 5.20 7.45 20.76
C ALA A 283 4.79 6.17 20.00
N PHE A 284 5.64 5.71 19.07
CA PHE A 284 5.44 4.43 18.38
C PHE A 284 5.53 3.23 19.34
N ASN A 285 6.48 3.25 20.28
CA ASN A 285 6.69 2.13 21.21
C ASN A 285 5.66 2.07 22.34
N GLU A 286 4.89 3.14 22.58
CA GLU A 286 3.74 3.12 23.49
C GLU A 286 2.53 2.36 22.92
N ASP A 287 2.53 2.07 21.61
CA ASP A 287 1.50 1.28 20.93
C ASP A 287 2.00 -0.16 20.67
N PRO A 288 1.71 -1.13 21.56
CA PRO A 288 2.20 -2.50 21.43
C PRO A 288 1.69 -3.18 20.15
N MET A 289 0.47 -2.87 19.72
CA MET A 289 -0.11 -3.40 18.49
C MET A 289 0.69 -2.92 17.27
N ALA A 290 1.01 -1.63 17.21
CA ALA A 290 1.78 -1.08 16.10
C ALA A 290 3.21 -1.63 16.05
N VAL A 291 3.87 -1.79 17.21
CA VAL A 291 5.20 -2.40 17.31
C VAL A 291 5.20 -3.82 16.72
N ASP A 292 4.26 -4.66 17.17
CA ASP A 292 4.15 -6.04 16.71
C ASP A 292 3.83 -6.10 15.21
N LYS A 293 2.83 -5.33 14.77
CA LYS A 293 2.29 -5.42 13.41
C LYS A 293 3.18 -4.80 12.34
N LEU A 294 3.92 -3.74 12.64
CA LEU A 294 4.93 -3.21 11.73
C LEU A 294 6.03 -4.25 11.50
N ALA A 295 6.60 -4.78 12.58
CA ALA A 295 7.69 -5.74 12.50
C ALA A 295 7.25 -7.07 11.86
N GLU A 296 6.07 -7.57 12.19
CA GLU A 296 5.46 -8.74 11.54
C GLU A 296 5.24 -8.50 10.05
N GLY A 297 4.69 -7.34 9.67
CA GLY A 297 4.42 -6.99 8.28
C GLY A 297 5.67 -7.01 7.42
N ILE A 298 6.75 -6.38 7.89
CA ILE A 298 8.04 -6.34 7.19
C ILE A 298 8.61 -7.76 7.03
N ARG A 299 8.61 -8.58 8.09
CA ARG A 299 9.09 -9.97 8.02
C ARG A 299 8.32 -10.80 7.01
N ASN A 300 6.99 -10.69 7.01
CA ASN A 300 6.15 -11.46 6.09
C ASN A 300 6.39 -11.07 4.62
N PHE A 301 6.55 -9.78 4.33
CA PHE A 301 6.90 -9.33 2.99
C PHE A 301 8.31 -9.76 2.57
N ALA A 302 9.30 -9.75 3.47
CA ALA A 302 10.63 -10.27 3.19
C ALA A 302 10.62 -11.79 2.93
N ILE A 303 9.79 -12.55 3.65
CA ILE A 303 9.60 -13.99 3.42
C ILE A 303 9.01 -14.23 2.02
N ASP A 304 8.00 -13.47 1.63
CA ASP A 304 7.38 -13.62 0.31
C ASP A 304 8.32 -13.19 -0.83
N GLN A 305 9.14 -12.17 -0.61
CA GLN A 305 10.23 -11.81 -1.52
C GLN A 305 11.21 -12.98 -1.69
N GLY A 306 11.63 -13.62 -0.59
CA GLY A 306 12.51 -14.79 -0.67
C GLY A 306 11.89 -15.97 -1.43
N LYS A 307 10.59 -16.21 -1.28
CA LYS A 307 9.87 -17.24 -2.08
C LYS A 307 9.87 -16.90 -3.57
N LEU A 308 9.65 -15.63 -3.91
CA LEU A 308 9.70 -15.16 -5.30
C LEU A 308 11.10 -15.37 -5.89
N GLU A 309 12.15 -15.01 -5.14
CA GLU A 309 13.56 -15.21 -5.54
C GLU A 309 13.90 -16.68 -5.76
N VAL A 310 13.41 -17.59 -4.90
CA VAL A 310 13.58 -19.04 -5.09
C VAL A 310 12.91 -19.50 -6.39
N MET A 311 11.68 -19.04 -6.66
CA MET A 311 10.96 -19.38 -7.90
C MET A 311 11.72 -18.88 -9.14
N LEU A 312 12.21 -17.64 -9.11
CA LEU A 312 13.00 -17.05 -10.20
C LEU A 312 14.33 -17.78 -10.40
N LYS A 313 15.02 -18.15 -9.32
CA LYS A 313 16.26 -18.93 -9.38
C LYS A 313 16.08 -20.27 -10.08
N THR A 314 14.98 -20.98 -9.80
CA THR A 314 14.66 -22.24 -10.47
C THR A 314 14.44 -22.07 -11.97
N LYS A 315 13.93 -20.92 -12.42
CA LYS A 315 13.72 -20.61 -13.85
C LYS A 315 14.94 -20.00 -14.55
N LEU A 316 15.88 -19.43 -13.80
CA LEU A 316 17.15 -18.90 -14.30
C LEU A 316 18.14 -20.02 -14.68
N SER A 317 18.08 -21.12 -13.90
CA SER A 317 18.91 -22.33 -14.02
C SER A 317 18.56 -23.12 -15.29
#